data_AF-A0A955FLI9-F1
#
_entry.id   AF-A0A955FLI9-F1
#
_cell.length_a   1.000
_cell.length_b   1.000
_cell.length_c   1.000
_cell.angle_alpha   90.00
_cell.angle_beta   90.00
_cell.angle_gamma   90.00
#
_symmetry.space_group_name_H-M   'P 1'
#
loop_
_entity.id
_entity.type
_entity.pdbx_description
1 polymer ?
#
loop_
_entity_poly.entity_id
_entity_poly.type
_entity_poly.pdbx_seq_one_letter_code
_entity_poly.pdbx_strand_id
1 'polypeptide(L)'
;VTIASGRLASSSQQTNAVIADDIKYQAKDGSNAIGIIAENNILIAPYAPPKPGDPASEYPFEINAALIAKDGSVSVTSTYLGDDVPYWNNSSKKLSYYGSIATRSTWTWLFTGGDDDGFRYNDTTYDYNMLYAPPPSFPITSTYDILKWREILVTP
;
A
#
# COMPACT_ATOMS: atom_id res chain seq x y z
N VAL A 1 10.41 -0.08 -9.01
CA VAL A 1 11.24 0.72 -8.07
C VAL A 1 10.76 0.49 -6.66
N THR A 2 11.63 0.61 -5.65
CA THR A 2 11.23 0.52 -4.23
C THR A 2 11.76 1.72 -3.47
N ILE A 3 10.87 2.34 -2.70
CA ILE A 3 11.15 3.49 -1.85
C ILE A 3 11.01 3.02 -0.40
N ALA A 4 12.03 3.29 0.40
CA ALA A 4 12.05 2.90 1.80
C ALA A 4 12.26 4.13 2.70
N SER A 5 11.49 4.20 3.78
CA SER A 5 11.62 5.15 4.87
C SER A 5 11.98 4.38 6.13
N GLY A 6 13.16 4.62 6.67
CA GLY A 6 13.59 3.97 7.91
C GLY A 6 14.66 4.74 8.68
N ARG A 7 14.57 4.69 10.00
CA ARG A 7 15.56 5.19 10.96
C ARG A 7 15.94 4.06 11.92
N LEU A 8 16.68 3.09 11.36
CA LEU A 8 16.99 1.80 11.99
C LEU A 8 17.82 1.87 13.29
N ALA A 9 18.40 3.03 13.62
CA ALA A 9 19.25 3.21 14.79
C ALA A 9 18.47 3.52 16.08
N SER A 10 17.15 3.72 16.02
CA SER A 10 16.33 4.05 17.20
C SER A 10 14.92 3.47 17.09
N SER A 11 14.54 2.63 18.04
CA SER A 11 13.19 2.08 18.12
C SER A 11 12.11 3.10 18.53
N SER A 12 12.48 4.31 18.96
CA SER A 12 11.55 5.35 19.40
C SER A 12 11.34 6.47 18.38
N GLN A 13 12.06 6.46 17.25
CA GLN A 13 12.01 7.51 16.24
C GLN A 13 11.78 6.92 14.85
N GLN A 14 10.77 6.07 14.76
CA GLN A 14 10.42 5.36 13.53
C GLN A 14 9.80 6.31 12.50
N THR A 15 10.12 6.12 11.23
CA THR A 15 9.66 7.01 10.16
C THR A 15 8.41 6.48 9.47
N ASN A 16 7.59 7.40 8.97
CA ASN A 16 6.43 7.10 8.15
C ASN A 16 6.76 7.31 6.66
N ALA A 17 5.95 6.76 5.77
CA ALA A 17 5.84 7.18 4.37
C ALA A 17 4.47 7.83 4.16
N VAL A 18 4.42 8.89 3.35
CA VAL A 18 3.18 9.63 3.07
C VAL A 18 2.94 9.65 1.57
N ILE A 19 1.78 9.16 1.14
CA ILE A 19 1.30 9.21 -0.24
C ILE A 19 0.59 10.56 -0.40
N ALA A 20 1.19 11.43 -1.20
CA ALA A 20 0.79 12.82 -1.37
C ALA A 20 0.01 13.09 -2.67
N ASP A 21 -0.11 12.10 -3.55
CA ASP A 21 -0.84 12.15 -4.83
C ASP A 21 -1.08 10.71 -5.34
N ASP A 22 -1.74 10.58 -6.48
CA ASP A 22 -1.94 9.33 -7.20
C ASP A 22 -0.62 8.60 -7.46
N ILE A 23 -0.64 7.28 -7.33
CA ILE A 23 0.46 6.40 -7.75
C ILE A 23 -0.08 5.49 -8.84
N LYS A 24 0.23 5.82 -10.10
CA LYS A 24 -0.28 5.08 -11.26
C LYS A 24 0.80 4.21 -11.89
N TYR A 25 0.40 2.99 -12.24
CA TYR A 25 1.21 2.13 -13.10
C TYR A 25 0.88 2.52 -14.53
N GLN A 26 1.88 2.44 -15.41
CA GLN A 26 1.65 2.62 -16.83
C GLN A 26 0.86 1.42 -17.41
N ALA A 27 1.13 0.21 -16.90
CA ALA A 27 0.41 -1.01 -17.21
C ALA A 27 0.29 -1.93 -15.96
N LYS A 28 -0.83 -2.67 -15.87
CA LYS A 28 -1.12 -3.66 -14.80
C LYS A 28 -0.86 -5.09 -15.27
N ASP A 29 0.21 -5.29 -16.05
CA ASP A 29 0.59 -6.55 -16.69
C ASP A 29 1.87 -7.17 -16.09
N GLY A 30 2.33 -6.63 -14.97
CA GLY A 30 3.56 -7.07 -14.29
C GLY A 30 4.84 -6.40 -14.79
N SER A 31 4.80 -5.57 -15.83
CA SER A 31 5.95 -4.79 -16.29
C SER A 31 6.28 -3.60 -15.37
N ASN A 32 5.34 -3.18 -14.53
CA ASN A 32 5.50 -2.09 -13.58
C ASN A 32 5.22 -2.55 -12.16
N ALA A 33 6.13 -2.21 -11.25
CA ALA A 33 5.98 -2.49 -9.83
C ALA A 33 6.63 -1.36 -9.02
N ILE A 34 5.85 -0.80 -8.08
CA ILE A 34 6.33 0.19 -7.10
C ILE A 34 6.19 -0.43 -5.72
N GLY A 35 7.28 -0.46 -4.96
CA GLY A 35 7.29 -0.87 -3.56
C GLY A 35 7.46 0.35 -2.65
N ILE A 36 6.69 0.40 -1.57
CA ILE A 36 6.85 1.38 -0.49
C ILE A 36 7.01 0.61 0.82
N ILE A 37 8.11 0.85 1.51
CA ILE A 37 8.40 0.26 2.81
C ILE A 37 8.58 1.38 3.83
N ALA A 38 7.77 1.40 4.88
CA ALA A 38 7.90 2.32 6.00
C ALA A 38 8.18 1.55 7.29
N GLU A 39 9.03 2.11 8.13
CA GLU A 39 9.31 1.53 9.44
C GLU A 39 8.07 1.54 10.34
N ASN A 40 7.32 2.64 10.36
CA ASN A 40 6.11 2.78 11.17
C ASN A 40 4.85 2.71 10.30
N ASN A 41 4.33 3.85 9.82
CA ASN A 41 3.07 3.89 9.07
C ASN A 41 3.26 4.27 7.59
N ILE A 42 2.34 3.81 6.75
CA ILE A 42 2.11 4.37 5.42
C ILE A 42 0.78 5.12 5.46
N LEU A 43 0.82 6.42 5.18
CA LEU A 43 -0.33 7.31 5.33
C LEU A 43 -0.72 7.90 3.98
N ILE A 44 -2.03 8.01 3.71
CA ILE A 44 -2.54 8.87 2.64
C ILE A 44 -2.72 10.28 3.21
N ALA A 45 -2.12 11.27 2.56
CA ALA A 45 -2.31 12.66 2.95
C ALA A 45 -3.76 13.10 2.63
N PRO A 46 -4.45 13.86 3.50
CA PRO A 46 -5.86 14.25 3.28
C PRO A 46 -6.09 15.19 2.10
N TYR A 47 -5.03 15.81 1.61
CA TYR A 47 -5.05 16.65 0.41
C TYR A 47 -4.71 15.88 -0.86
N ALA A 48 -4.26 14.62 -0.77
CA ALA A 48 -3.86 13.83 -1.93
C ALA A 48 -5.06 13.50 -2.85
N PRO A 49 -6.23 13.08 -2.33
CA PRO A 49 -7.37 12.85 -3.18
C PRO A 49 -8.05 14.16 -3.59
N PRO A 50 -8.79 14.16 -4.73
CA PRO A 50 -9.75 15.20 -5.02
C PRO A 50 -10.70 15.42 -3.84
N LYS A 51 -11.15 16.65 -3.61
CA LYS A 51 -12.04 16.98 -2.49
C LYS A 51 -13.41 16.33 -2.67
N PRO A 52 -14.15 16.05 -1.59
CA PRO A 52 -15.51 15.50 -1.69
C PRO A 52 -16.49 16.38 -2.47
N GLY A 53 -16.19 17.67 -2.68
CA GLY A 53 -16.98 18.58 -3.52
C GLY A 53 -16.67 18.49 -5.02
N ASP A 54 -15.52 17.92 -5.40
CA ASP A 54 -14.99 17.98 -6.77
C ASP A 54 -15.77 17.06 -7.73
N PRO A 55 -15.71 17.32 -9.06
CA PRO A 55 -16.42 16.54 -10.06
C PRO A 55 -16.09 15.04 -9.99
N ALA A 56 -17.08 14.20 -10.27
CA ALA A 56 -16.88 12.74 -10.27
C ALA A 56 -15.85 12.26 -11.33
N SER A 57 -15.52 13.08 -12.32
CA SER A 57 -14.49 12.78 -13.34
C SER A 57 -13.06 12.77 -12.79
N GLU A 58 -12.83 13.33 -11.61
CA GLU A 58 -11.50 13.31 -10.96
C GLU A 58 -11.25 12.01 -10.19
N TYR A 59 -12.25 11.13 -10.09
CA TYR A 59 -12.17 9.85 -9.40
C TYR A 59 -12.08 8.69 -10.41
N PRO A 60 -11.51 7.53 -10.01
CA PRO A 60 -11.01 7.20 -8.67
C PRO A 60 -9.65 7.84 -8.34
N PHE A 61 -9.43 8.11 -7.06
CA PHE A 61 -8.08 8.32 -6.54
C PHE A 61 -7.35 6.96 -6.56
N GLU A 62 -6.20 6.87 -7.21
CA GLU A 62 -5.57 5.60 -7.59
C GLU A 62 -4.20 5.41 -6.92
N ILE A 63 -4.05 4.27 -6.23
CA ILE A 63 -2.79 3.85 -5.63
C ILE A 63 -2.43 2.45 -6.12
N ASN A 64 -1.39 2.38 -6.95
CA ASN A 64 -0.82 1.16 -7.46
C ASN A 64 0.57 0.95 -6.85
N ALA A 65 0.66 0.12 -5.81
CA ALA A 65 1.93 -0.13 -5.12
C ALA A 65 1.85 -1.35 -4.21
N ALA A 66 2.98 -2.04 -4.01
CA ALA A 66 3.17 -2.93 -2.87
C ALA A 66 3.55 -2.10 -1.64
N LEU A 67 2.82 -2.24 -0.54
CA LEU A 67 2.97 -1.46 0.68
C LEU A 67 3.38 -2.37 1.85
N ILE A 68 4.45 -2.00 2.56
CA ILE A 68 4.85 -2.63 3.83
C ILE A 68 4.99 -1.56 4.90
N ALA A 69 4.13 -1.63 5.93
CA ALA A 69 4.30 -0.90 7.18
C ALA A 69 4.80 -1.88 8.25
N LYS A 70 6.09 -1.79 8.59
CA LYS A 70 6.76 -2.81 9.43
C LYS A 70 6.16 -2.88 10.83
N ASP A 71 6.01 -1.75 11.51
CA ASP A 71 5.55 -1.71 12.90
C ASP A 71 4.16 -1.07 13.07
N GLY A 72 3.73 -0.25 12.12
CA GLY A 72 2.48 0.50 12.19
C GLY A 72 1.38 0.02 11.24
N SER A 73 0.59 1.00 10.79
CA SER A 73 -0.65 0.86 10.01
C SER A 73 -0.47 1.36 8.58
N VAL A 74 -1.37 0.92 7.68
CA VAL A 74 -1.57 1.51 6.36
C VAL A 74 -2.96 2.17 6.36
N SER A 75 -3.02 3.49 6.36
CA SER A 75 -4.32 4.16 6.49
C SER A 75 -4.40 5.55 5.90
N VAL A 76 -5.61 6.07 5.79
CA VAL A 76 -5.83 7.53 5.79
C VAL A 76 -5.59 8.04 7.22
N THR A 77 -5.02 9.24 7.38
CA THR A 77 -4.96 9.89 8.70
C THR A 77 -6.36 10.35 9.12
N SER A 78 -6.65 10.44 10.42
CA SER A 78 -7.93 10.98 10.91
C SER A 78 -7.90 12.50 11.07
N THR A 79 -6.72 13.08 11.30
CA THR A 79 -6.55 14.54 11.40
C THR A 79 -5.33 15.00 10.61
N TYR A 80 -5.36 16.24 10.12
CA TYR A 80 -4.23 16.90 9.46
C TYR A 80 -4.24 18.40 9.71
N LEU A 81 -3.12 18.93 10.21
CA LEU A 81 -2.98 20.34 10.61
C LEU A 81 -4.04 20.84 11.63
N GLY A 82 -4.65 19.93 12.39
CA GLY A 82 -5.69 20.25 13.37
C GLY A 82 -7.11 20.19 12.83
N ASP A 83 -7.29 19.93 11.54
CA ASP A 83 -8.59 19.72 10.90
C ASP A 83 -8.88 18.23 10.71
N ASP A 84 -10.16 17.89 10.70
CA ASP A 84 -10.65 16.54 10.40
C ASP A 84 -10.46 16.22 8.91
N VAL A 85 -10.31 14.94 8.61
CA VAL A 85 -10.08 14.48 7.26
C VAL A 85 -11.40 14.43 6.48
N PRO A 86 -11.41 14.77 5.18
CA PRO A 86 -12.66 14.74 4.43
C PRO A 86 -13.27 13.32 4.37
N TYR A 87 -14.59 13.27 4.39
CA TYR A 87 -15.35 12.04 4.22
C TYR A 87 -15.85 11.87 2.79
N TRP A 88 -15.37 10.83 2.10
CA TRP A 88 -15.83 10.45 0.77
C TRP A 88 -16.91 9.36 0.87
N ASN A 89 -18.17 9.80 0.95
CA ASN A 89 -19.33 8.95 1.19
C ASN A 89 -20.18 8.63 -0.06
N ASN A 90 -19.69 8.96 -1.25
CA ASN A 90 -20.36 8.72 -2.52
C ASN A 90 -19.65 7.60 -3.30
N SER A 91 -20.40 6.63 -3.83
CA SER A 91 -19.83 5.48 -4.55
C SER A 91 -19.09 5.87 -5.84
N SER A 92 -19.39 7.04 -6.41
CA SER A 92 -18.66 7.61 -7.55
C SER A 92 -17.33 8.26 -7.14
N LYS A 93 -17.11 8.49 -5.84
CA LYS A 93 -15.92 9.14 -5.27
C LYS A 93 -15.15 8.15 -4.40
N LYS A 94 -14.50 7.21 -5.06
CA LYS A 94 -13.87 6.05 -4.44
C LYS A 94 -12.35 6.05 -4.56
N LEU A 95 -11.71 5.30 -3.68
CA LEU A 95 -10.30 4.91 -3.79
C LEU A 95 -10.18 3.62 -4.62
N SER A 96 -9.25 3.57 -5.55
CA SER A 96 -8.85 2.36 -6.27
C SER A 96 -7.43 1.98 -5.86
N TYR A 97 -7.29 0.89 -5.12
CA TYR A 97 -6.01 0.32 -4.74
C TYR A 97 -5.71 -0.96 -5.52
N TYR A 98 -4.52 -1.04 -6.12
CA TYR A 98 -4.03 -2.23 -6.82
C TYR A 98 -2.61 -2.57 -6.37
N GLY A 99 -2.39 -3.72 -5.75
CA GLY A 99 -1.07 -4.09 -5.25
C GLY A 99 -1.11 -5.11 -4.13
N SER A 100 -0.27 -4.94 -3.12
CA SER A 100 -0.26 -5.81 -1.94
C SER A 100 -0.04 -4.98 -0.68
N ILE A 101 -0.78 -5.26 0.38
CA ILE A 101 -0.65 -4.55 1.66
C ILE A 101 -0.19 -5.54 2.72
N ALA A 102 0.91 -5.22 3.38
CA ALA A 102 1.36 -5.91 4.59
C ALA A 102 1.63 -4.87 5.69
N THR A 103 1.04 -5.11 6.86
CA THR A 103 1.10 -4.17 7.98
C THR A 103 1.08 -4.95 9.29
N ARG A 104 1.78 -4.48 10.32
CA ARG A 104 1.74 -5.11 11.65
C ARG A 104 0.48 -4.77 12.44
N SER A 105 -0.02 -3.55 12.23
CA SER A 105 -1.23 -3.03 12.87
C SER A 105 -2.44 -3.15 11.92
N THR A 106 -3.25 -2.10 11.82
CA THR A 106 -4.47 -2.08 11.02
C THR A 106 -4.20 -1.52 9.62
N TRP A 107 -4.86 -2.10 8.62
CA TRP A 107 -5.06 -1.44 7.34
C TRP A 107 -6.51 -0.98 7.23
N THR A 108 -6.73 0.30 6.90
CA THR A 108 -8.06 0.82 6.60
C THR A 108 -8.03 2.05 5.69
N TRP A 109 -8.98 2.14 4.77
CA TRP A 109 -9.23 3.35 3.98
C TRP A 109 -10.32 4.25 4.56
N LEU A 110 -11.02 3.76 5.58
CA LEU A 110 -12.09 4.46 6.28
C LEU A 110 -11.85 4.34 7.78
N PHE A 111 -11.70 5.46 8.47
CA PHE A 111 -11.69 5.48 9.92
C PHE A 111 -13.13 5.63 10.42
N THR A 112 -13.55 4.71 11.29
CA THR A 112 -14.87 4.76 11.95
C THR A 112 -14.65 4.71 13.46
N GLY A 113 -14.95 5.81 14.17
CA GLY A 113 -14.70 5.88 15.62
C GLY A 113 -15.21 7.13 16.33
N GLY A 114 -15.73 8.10 15.60
CA GLY A 114 -16.39 9.32 16.09
C GLY A 114 -17.08 9.99 14.92
N ASP A 115 -16.30 10.71 14.11
CA ASP A 115 -16.65 11.09 12.74
C ASP A 115 -16.10 10.04 11.76
N ASP A 116 -16.75 9.92 10.59
CA ASP A 116 -16.30 9.02 9.52
C ASP A 116 -15.26 9.77 8.66
N ASP A 117 -14.00 9.34 8.69
CA ASP A 117 -12.93 9.96 7.90
C ASP A 117 -12.42 9.03 6.79
N GLY A 118 -12.17 9.56 5.59
CA GLY A 118 -11.62 8.80 4.47
C GLY A 118 -12.69 8.22 3.53
N PHE A 119 -12.41 7.07 2.92
CA PHE A 119 -13.17 6.53 1.79
C PHE A 119 -14.15 5.43 2.19
N ARG A 120 -15.44 5.76 2.19
CA ARG A 120 -16.50 4.75 2.43
C ARG A 120 -16.51 3.66 1.36
N TYR A 121 -16.27 4.05 0.10
CA TYR A 121 -16.22 3.15 -1.04
C TYR A 121 -14.79 3.05 -1.56
N ASN A 122 -14.31 1.83 -1.72
CA ASN A 122 -12.99 1.55 -2.28
C ASN A 122 -13.00 0.21 -3.01
N ASP A 123 -12.15 0.09 -4.03
CA ASP A 123 -11.81 -1.16 -4.69
C ASP A 123 -10.36 -1.51 -4.32
N THR A 124 -10.16 -2.57 -3.54
CA THR A 124 -8.82 -3.04 -3.15
C THR A 124 -8.55 -4.38 -3.81
N THR A 125 -7.63 -4.41 -4.77
CA THR A 125 -7.33 -5.60 -5.58
C THR A 125 -5.88 -6.03 -5.41
N TYR A 126 -5.66 -7.34 -5.22
CA TYR A 126 -4.32 -7.91 -5.16
C TYR A 126 -3.67 -7.97 -6.55
N ASP A 127 -2.42 -7.53 -6.68
CA ASP A 127 -1.63 -7.68 -7.90
C ASP A 127 -0.93 -9.05 -7.94
N TYR A 128 -1.50 -9.98 -8.71
CA TYR A 128 -0.97 -11.33 -8.88
C TYR A 128 0.43 -11.38 -9.52
N ASN A 129 0.84 -10.34 -10.24
CA ASN A 129 2.16 -10.30 -10.86
C ASN A 129 3.28 -10.18 -9.81
N MET A 130 2.96 -9.66 -8.61
CA MET A 130 3.94 -9.52 -7.52
C MET A 130 4.49 -10.86 -7.01
N LEU A 131 3.83 -11.98 -7.31
CA LEU A 131 4.35 -13.32 -7.01
C LEU A 131 5.62 -13.65 -7.80
N TYR A 132 5.72 -13.15 -9.03
CA TYR A 132 6.81 -13.49 -9.96
C TYR A 132 7.69 -12.28 -10.32
N ALA A 133 7.16 -11.07 -10.15
CA ALA A 133 7.83 -9.80 -10.40
C ALA A 133 7.54 -8.81 -9.25
N PRO A 134 7.98 -9.11 -8.02
CA PRO A 134 7.87 -8.16 -6.92
C PRO A 134 8.69 -6.89 -7.23
N PRO A 135 8.39 -5.75 -6.58
CA PRO A 135 9.30 -4.61 -6.61
C PRO A 135 10.73 -5.02 -6.20
N PRO A 136 11.78 -4.40 -6.75
CA PRO A 136 13.15 -4.71 -6.35
C PRO A 136 13.34 -4.57 -4.82
N SER A 137 14.01 -5.54 -4.17
CA SER A 137 14.23 -5.53 -2.71
C SER A 137 12.96 -5.59 -1.85
N PHE A 138 11.80 -5.93 -2.42
CA PHE A 138 10.62 -6.30 -1.66
C PHE A 138 10.78 -7.74 -1.13
N PRO A 139 10.40 -8.04 0.12
CA PRO A 139 10.52 -9.39 0.65
C PRO A 139 9.61 -10.35 -0.11
N ILE A 140 10.20 -11.44 -0.60
CA ILE A 140 9.46 -12.59 -1.12
C ILE A 140 9.49 -13.73 -0.12
N THR A 141 8.32 -14.30 0.15
CA THR A 141 8.20 -15.55 0.91
C THR A 141 8.36 -16.74 -0.04
N SER A 142 9.52 -16.91 -0.67
CA SER A 142 10.00 -18.23 -1.12
C SER A 142 11.42 -18.15 -1.65
N THR A 143 12.36 -18.65 -0.87
CA THR A 143 13.55 -19.31 -1.42
C THR A 143 13.38 -20.77 -1.07
N TYR A 144 12.85 -21.56 -2.01
CA TYR A 144 13.01 -23.01 -1.94
C TYR A 144 14.42 -23.32 -2.42
N ASP A 145 15.34 -23.56 -1.49
CA ASP A 145 16.66 -24.07 -1.82
C ASP A 145 16.62 -25.60 -1.86
N ILE A 146 17.07 -26.17 -2.99
CA ILE A 146 17.36 -27.61 -3.06
C ILE A 146 18.64 -27.84 -2.26
N LEU A 147 18.50 -28.19 -0.98
CA LEU A 147 19.64 -28.45 -0.09
C LEU A 147 20.42 -29.71 -0.47
N LYS A 148 19.77 -30.66 -1.15
CA LYS A 148 20.40 -31.89 -1.63
C LYS A 148 19.57 -32.54 -2.73
N TRP A 149 20.20 -32.77 -3.88
CA TRP A 149 19.70 -33.65 -4.94
C TRP A 149 20.53 -34.93 -4.96
N ARG A 150 19.87 -36.09 -5.03
CA ARG A 150 20.53 -37.36 -5.32
C ARG A 150 19.66 -38.18 -6.26
N GLU A 151 20.10 -38.24 -7.51
CA GLU A 151 19.57 -39.17 -8.50
C GLU A 151 20.16 -40.56 -8.25
N ILE A 152 19.31 -41.58 -8.24
CA ILE A 152 19.73 -42.98 -8.17
C ILE A 152 19.23 -43.66 -9.44
N LEU A 153 20.15 -44.07 -10.30
CA LEU A 153 19.84 -44.97 -11.39
C LEU A 153 19.68 -46.38 -10.81
N VAL A 154 18.45 -46.88 -10.81
CA VAL A 154 18.21 -48.32 -10.80
C VAL A 154 18.23 -48.76 -12.26
N THR A 155 19.02 -49.80 -12.54
CA THR A 155 19.46 -50.33 -13.84
C THR A 155 18.45 -50.20 -15.01
N PRO A 156 18.95 -50.06 -16.26
CA PRO A 156 18.14 -49.75 -17.45
C PRO A 156 16.98 -50.72 -17.71
#